data_AF-A0AAD7GHS6-F1
#
_entry.id   AF-A0AAD7GHS6-F1
#
_cell.length_a   1.000
_cell.length_b   1.000
_cell.length_c   1.000
_cell.angle_alpha   90.00
_cell.angle_beta   90.00
_cell.angle_gamma   90.00
#
_symmetry.space_group_name_H-M   'P 1'
#
loop_
_entity.id
_entity.type
_entity.pdbx_description
1 polymer ?
#
loop_
_entity_poly.entity_id
_entity_poly.type
_entity_poly.pdbx_seq_one_letter_code
_entity_poly.pdbx_strand_id
1 'polypeptide(L)'
;MYVLLEVPTSETIAAGRRKLLIFDEVTNEYIESFEGTEYGEKSWNFPKMHSHQHVFENIENKGAMRNFGTKISESMHGPLREMYHRLTNFKNVTPQLVKHNHRHAVGLLIREQLNVLDAPDDPDCPENAEILSNISTSSKLRPVSFSVIEKTYGDASFTRFRIRFPNFLSDFLLAYDYNLPDGKQTQFDKEDTLAPFQFLKVYYHHLGNWMSSADYLRCNPNFHGQP
;
A
#
# COMPACT_ATOMS: atom_id res chain seq x y z
N MET A 1 24.49 3.11 -16.37
CA MET A 1 24.17 3.53 -14.99
C MET A 1 23.12 4.63 -14.94
N TYR A 2 23.24 5.72 -15.72
CA TYR A 2 22.30 6.86 -15.71
C TYR A 2 20.84 6.55 -16.06
N VAL A 3 20.60 5.56 -16.93
CA VAL A 3 19.24 5.13 -17.34
C VAL A 3 18.47 4.42 -16.21
N LEU A 4 19.17 3.90 -15.20
CA LEU A 4 18.59 3.17 -14.08
C LEU A 4 18.33 4.05 -12.85
N LEU A 5 18.57 5.36 -12.96
CA LEU A 5 18.32 6.29 -11.86
C LEU A 5 16.82 6.42 -11.60
N GLU A 6 16.44 6.39 -10.33
CA GLU A 6 15.02 6.49 -9.93
C GLU A 6 14.44 7.88 -10.18
N VAL A 7 15.27 8.91 -10.03
CA VAL A 7 14.92 10.31 -10.26
C VAL A 7 15.96 10.92 -11.19
N PRO A 8 15.65 11.08 -12.49
CA PRO A 8 16.51 11.79 -13.42
C PRO A 8 16.41 13.29 -13.14
N THR A 9 17.54 13.91 -12.81
CA THR A 9 17.70 15.38 -12.81
C THR A 9 18.29 15.83 -14.14
N SER A 10 18.11 17.12 -14.50
CA SER A 10 18.73 17.71 -15.69
C SER A 10 20.24 17.48 -15.75
N GLU A 11 20.92 17.52 -14.60
CA GLU A 11 22.35 17.25 -14.49
C GLU A 11 22.69 15.79 -14.82
N THR A 12 21.95 14.84 -14.26
CA THR A 12 22.16 13.41 -14.53
C THR A 12 21.82 13.01 -15.96
N ILE A 13 20.80 13.64 -16.57
CA ILE A 13 20.46 13.46 -17.98
C ILE A 13 21.59 14.00 -18.86
N ALA A 14 22.10 15.20 -18.57
CA ALA A 14 23.22 15.78 -19.31
C ALA A 14 24.50 14.91 -19.18
N ALA A 15 24.79 14.40 -17.98
CA ALA A 15 25.89 13.47 -17.75
C ALA A 15 25.70 12.15 -18.51
N GLY A 16 24.48 11.63 -18.55
CA GLY A 16 24.09 10.46 -19.31
C GLY A 16 24.32 10.64 -20.82
N ARG A 17 23.91 11.77 -21.38
CA ARG A 17 24.15 12.13 -22.79
C ARG A 17 25.65 12.19 -23.12
N ARG A 18 26.47 12.78 -22.26
CA ARG A 18 27.94 12.79 -22.44
C ARG A 18 28.53 11.37 -22.48
N LYS A 19 28.04 10.48 -21.63
CA LYS A 19 28.47 9.06 -21.63
C LYS A 19 27.97 8.29 -22.85
N LEU A 20 26.81 8.64 -23.38
CA LEU A 20 26.30 8.07 -24.63
C LEU A 20 27.21 8.40 -25.81
N LEU A 21 27.71 9.65 -25.89
CA LEU A 21 28.67 10.05 -26.93
C LEU A 21 29.97 9.24 -26.86
N ILE A 22 30.51 9.06 -25.65
CA ILE A 22 31.71 8.23 -25.43
C ILE A 22 31.43 6.77 -25.83
N PHE A 23 30.25 6.26 -25.53
CA PHE A 23 29.86 4.91 -25.92
C PHE A 23 29.77 4.76 -27.45
N ASP A 24 29.24 5.75 -28.15
CA ASP A 24 29.15 5.78 -29.62
C ASP A 24 30.54 5.81 -30.25
N GLU A 25 31.45 6.65 -29.74
CA GLU A 25 32.84 6.74 -30.16
C GLU A 25 33.57 5.39 -30.01
N VAL A 26 33.54 4.79 -28.82
CA VAL A 26 34.17 3.48 -28.55
C VAL A 26 33.53 2.37 -29.38
N THR A 27 32.23 2.46 -29.66
CA THR A 27 31.54 1.49 -30.54
C THR A 27 32.04 1.60 -31.97
N ASN A 28 32.24 2.82 -32.48
CA ASN A 28 32.81 3.04 -33.82
C ASN A 28 34.27 2.56 -33.90
N GLU A 29 35.11 2.87 -32.92
CA GLU A 29 36.48 2.34 -32.84
C GLU A 29 36.50 0.80 -32.81
N TYR A 30 35.57 0.19 -32.05
CA TYR A 30 35.42 -1.26 -32.03
C TYR A 30 35.05 -1.78 -33.42
N ILE A 31 34.09 -1.16 -34.12
CA ILE A 31 33.67 -1.55 -35.47
C ILE A 31 34.85 -1.49 -36.45
N GLU A 32 35.59 -0.38 -36.44
CA GLU A 32 36.76 -0.16 -37.29
C GLU A 32 37.84 -1.22 -37.05
N SER A 33 38.03 -1.66 -35.80
CA SER A 33 39.04 -2.68 -35.47
C SER A 33 38.81 -4.05 -36.11
N PHE A 34 37.59 -4.34 -36.59
CA PHE A 34 37.25 -5.58 -37.28
C PHE A 34 37.17 -5.43 -38.81
N GLU A 35 37.49 -4.27 -39.37
CA GLU A 35 37.58 -4.09 -40.82
C GLU A 35 38.62 -5.05 -41.41
N GLY A 36 38.22 -5.80 -42.44
CA GLY A 36 39.06 -6.82 -43.09
C GLY A 36 39.12 -8.18 -42.39
N THR A 37 38.39 -8.37 -41.28
CA THR A 37 38.19 -9.68 -40.63
C THR A 37 36.87 -10.34 -41.05
N GLU A 38 36.67 -11.61 -40.70
CA GLU A 38 35.40 -12.32 -40.90
C GLU A 38 34.21 -11.67 -40.16
N TYR A 39 34.47 -10.77 -39.21
CA TYR A 39 33.45 -10.07 -38.42
C TYR A 39 33.14 -8.65 -38.92
N GLY A 40 33.86 -8.14 -39.94
CA GLY A 40 33.70 -6.78 -40.46
C GLY A 40 32.36 -6.51 -41.14
N GLU A 41 31.68 -7.55 -41.64
CA GLU A 41 30.35 -7.41 -42.27
C GLU A 41 29.19 -7.36 -41.27
N LYS A 42 29.47 -7.44 -39.96
CA LYS A 42 28.42 -7.49 -38.94
C LYS A 42 27.71 -6.14 -38.82
N SER A 43 26.40 -6.15 -39.04
CA SER A 43 25.56 -4.97 -38.82
C SER A 43 25.32 -4.69 -37.33
N TRP A 44 25.63 -3.45 -36.93
CA TRP A 44 25.34 -2.93 -35.59
C TRP A 44 23.97 -2.25 -35.48
N ASN A 45 23.20 -2.27 -36.56
CA ASN A 45 21.84 -1.77 -36.58
C ASN A 45 20.86 -2.82 -36.05
N PHE A 46 20.75 -2.94 -34.73
CA PHE A 46 19.79 -3.81 -34.06
C PHE A 46 19.04 -3.09 -32.93
N PRO A 47 17.81 -3.53 -32.57
CA PRO A 47 16.95 -2.79 -31.64
C PRO A 47 17.59 -2.43 -30.30
N LYS A 48 18.43 -3.31 -29.74
CA LYS A 48 19.12 -3.04 -28.48
C LYS A 48 20.13 -1.89 -28.60
N MET A 49 20.86 -1.79 -29.72
CA MET A 49 21.80 -0.69 -29.96
C MET A 49 21.06 0.64 -30.10
N HIS A 50 19.98 0.64 -30.89
CA HIS A 50 19.16 1.84 -31.11
C HIS A 50 18.41 2.31 -29.85
N SER A 51 18.10 1.40 -28.92
CA SER A 51 17.40 1.75 -27.68
C SER A 51 18.18 2.75 -26.82
N HIS A 52 19.51 2.69 -26.84
CA HIS A 52 20.37 3.62 -26.11
C HIS A 52 20.37 5.02 -26.71
N GLN A 53 20.27 5.15 -28.03
CA GLN A 53 20.30 6.45 -28.73
C GLN A 53 19.14 7.36 -28.29
N HIS A 54 17.95 6.79 -28.14
CA HIS A 54 16.74 7.55 -27.80
C HIS A 54 16.43 7.56 -26.31
N VAL A 55 17.28 6.96 -25.45
CA VAL A 55 16.89 6.68 -24.07
C VAL A 55 16.63 7.95 -23.25
N PHE A 56 17.46 8.98 -23.42
CA PHE A 56 17.33 10.23 -22.67
C PHE A 56 16.21 11.12 -23.19
N GLU A 57 15.99 11.13 -24.51
CA GLU A 57 14.83 11.80 -25.11
C GLU A 57 13.52 11.13 -24.68
N ASN A 58 13.50 9.80 -24.62
CA ASN A 58 12.38 9.05 -24.06
C ASN A 58 12.14 9.39 -22.58
N ILE A 59 13.19 9.55 -21.77
CA ILE A 59 13.05 9.95 -20.36
C ILE A 59 12.46 11.36 -20.24
N GLU A 60 12.89 12.32 -21.06
CA GLU A 60 12.36 13.68 -21.04
C GLU A 60 10.91 13.76 -21.55
N ASN A 61 10.57 13.02 -22.61
CA ASN A 61 9.25 13.08 -23.24
C ASN A 61 8.20 12.19 -22.55
N LYS A 62 8.61 11.06 -21.97
CA LYS A 62 7.72 10.02 -21.41
C LYS A 62 7.89 9.80 -19.91
N GLY A 63 8.92 10.39 -19.29
CA GLY A 63 9.26 10.18 -17.89
C GLY A 63 10.08 8.90 -17.64
N ALA A 64 10.52 8.73 -16.39
CA ALA A 64 11.31 7.57 -15.97
C ALA A 64 10.46 6.29 -15.86
N MET A 65 11.01 5.15 -16.30
CA MET A 65 10.32 3.85 -16.38
C MET A 65 9.82 3.27 -15.04
N ARG A 66 10.25 3.78 -13.88
CA ARG A 66 9.78 3.25 -12.58
C ARG A 66 8.25 3.34 -12.44
N ASN A 67 7.61 4.34 -13.04
CA ASN A 67 6.16 4.52 -13.01
C ASN A 67 5.42 3.76 -14.12
N PHE A 68 6.13 3.21 -15.10
CA PHE A 68 5.57 2.54 -16.28
C PHE A 68 6.13 1.12 -16.48
N GLY A 69 6.72 0.54 -15.43
CA GLY A 69 7.26 -0.82 -15.50
C GLY A 69 6.15 -1.85 -15.63
N THR A 70 6.24 -2.71 -16.64
CA THR A 70 5.36 -3.87 -16.81
C THR A 70 5.60 -4.96 -15.76
N LYS A 71 6.59 -4.79 -14.87
CA LYS A 71 6.92 -5.74 -13.78
C LYS A 71 5.70 -6.10 -12.92
N ILE A 72 4.82 -5.14 -12.65
CA ILE A 72 3.61 -5.38 -11.85
C ILE A 72 2.66 -6.36 -12.58
N SER A 73 2.59 -6.29 -13.90
CA SER A 73 1.80 -7.20 -14.74
C SER A 73 2.56 -8.44 -15.22
N GLU A 74 3.86 -8.54 -14.93
CA GLU A 74 4.69 -9.64 -15.43
C GLU A 74 4.26 -10.98 -14.81
N SER A 75 3.86 -10.95 -13.54
CA SER A 75 3.26 -12.10 -12.84
C SER A 75 1.95 -12.56 -13.49
N MET A 76 1.18 -11.66 -14.11
CA MET A 76 -0.06 -12.01 -14.82
C MET A 76 0.19 -12.73 -16.14
N HIS A 77 1.37 -12.59 -16.76
CA HIS A 77 1.66 -13.26 -18.03
C HIS A 77 1.71 -14.78 -17.89
N GLY A 78 2.17 -15.31 -16.76
CA GLY A 78 2.22 -16.76 -16.50
C GLY A 78 0.83 -17.41 -16.54
N PRO A 79 -0.12 -16.99 -15.69
CA PRO A 79 -1.49 -17.49 -15.71
C PRO A 79 -2.19 -17.30 -17.06
N LEU A 80 -2.02 -16.14 -17.71
CA LEU A 80 -2.61 -15.89 -19.03
C LEU A 80 -2.05 -16.83 -20.10
N ARG A 81 -0.76 -17.13 -20.06
CA ARG A 81 -0.14 -18.12 -20.95
C ARG A 81 -0.72 -19.52 -20.73
N GLU A 82 -0.90 -19.94 -19.47
CA GLU A 82 -1.52 -21.25 -19.18
C GLU A 82 -2.98 -21.29 -19.62
N MET A 83 -3.75 -20.22 -19.42
CA MET A 83 -5.12 -20.13 -19.93
C MET A 83 -5.16 -20.18 -21.46
N TYR A 84 -4.24 -19.49 -22.14
CA TYR A 84 -4.13 -19.54 -23.59
C TYR A 84 -3.88 -20.97 -24.08
N HIS A 85 -2.90 -21.68 -23.51
CA HIS A 85 -2.53 -23.03 -23.94
C HIS A 85 -3.54 -24.10 -23.56
N ARG A 86 -4.16 -24.01 -22.39
CA ARG A 86 -4.99 -25.10 -21.83
C ARG A 86 -6.49 -24.89 -21.98
N LEU A 87 -6.95 -23.64 -22.11
CA LEU A 87 -8.38 -23.31 -22.02
C LEU A 87 -8.94 -22.69 -23.29
N THR A 88 -8.11 -22.27 -24.26
CA THR A 88 -8.59 -21.73 -25.53
C THR A 88 -8.51 -22.74 -26.66
N ASN A 89 -9.33 -22.55 -27.69
CA ASN A 89 -9.29 -23.34 -28.93
C ASN A 89 -8.36 -22.73 -30.01
N PHE A 90 -7.48 -21.80 -29.64
CA PHE A 90 -6.56 -21.08 -30.53
C PHE A 90 -7.21 -20.25 -31.66
N LYS A 91 -8.53 -20.03 -31.63
CA LYS A 91 -9.27 -19.21 -32.60
C LYS A 91 -10.03 -18.12 -31.87
N ASN A 92 -9.96 -16.86 -32.29
CA ASN A 92 -10.61 -15.75 -31.56
C ASN A 92 -10.32 -15.82 -30.05
N VAL A 93 -9.03 -15.79 -29.72
CA VAL A 93 -8.52 -16.11 -28.38
C VAL A 93 -8.83 -15.03 -27.35
N THR A 94 -8.92 -13.76 -27.77
CA THR A 94 -9.09 -12.62 -26.85
C THR A 94 -10.37 -12.72 -26.02
N PRO A 95 -11.58 -12.92 -26.60
CA PRO A 95 -12.80 -13.04 -25.79
C PRO A 95 -12.79 -14.26 -24.87
N GLN A 96 -12.18 -15.38 -25.29
CA GLN A 96 -12.04 -16.58 -24.46
C GLN A 96 -11.12 -16.31 -23.27
N LEU A 97 -9.95 -15.74 -23.52
CA LEU A 97 -8.95 -15.46 -22.50
C LEU A 97 -9.50 -14.51 -21.43
N VAL A 98 -10.19 -13.43 -21.84
CA VAL A 98 -10.86 -12.50 -20.92
C VAL A 98 -11.91 -13.22 -20.07
N LYS A 99 -12.73 -14.08 -20.69
CA LYS A 99 -13.76 -14.86 -19.98
C LYS A 99 -13.16 -15.84 -18.97
N HIS A 100 -12.08 -16.54 -19.34
CA HIS A 100 -11.39 -17.46 -18.44
C HIS A 100 -10.70 -16.73 -17.29
N ASN A 101 -10.04 -15.61 -17.58
CA ASN A 101 -9.40 -14.78 -16.56
C ASN A 101 -10.42 -14.23 -15.56
N HIS A 102 -11.57 -13.73 -16.04
CA HIS A 102 -12.65 -13.26 -15.17
C HIS A 102 -13.17 -14.37 -14.26
N ARG A 103 -13.45 -15.56 -14.80
CA ARG A 103 -13.88 -16.73 -14.02
C ARG A 103 -12.85 -17.14 -12.98
N HIS A 104 -11.57 -17.10 -13.32
CA HIS A 104 -10.49 -17.40 -12.41
C HIS A 104 -10.44 -16.40 -11.25
N ALA A 105 -10.53 -15.09 -11.54
CA ALA A 105 -10.58 -14.04 -10.52
C ALA A 105 -11.78 -14.19 -9.57
N VAL A 106 -12.97 -14.49 -10.11
CA VAL A 106 -14.17 -14.76 -9.30
C VAL A 106 -13.97 -15.99 -8.42
N GLY A 107 -13.39 -17.07 -8.96
CA GLY A 107 -13.09 -18.28 -8.19
C GLY A 107 -12.11 -18.04 -7.04
N LEU A 108 -11.08 -17.22 -7.26
CA LEU A 108 -10.15 -16.80 -6.21
C LEU A 108 -10.86 -16.00 -5.12
N LEU A 109 -11.73 -15.05 -5.48
CA LEU A 109 -12.49 -14.26 -4.52
C LEU A 109 -13.39 -15.13 -3.64
N ILE A 110 -14.13 -16.07 -4.24
CA ILE A 110 -14.98 -17.00 -3.49
C ILE A 110 -14.13 -17.86 -2.56
N ARG A 111 -12.98 -18.35 -3.04
CA ARG A 111 -12.07 -19.16 -2.22
C ARG A 111 -11.51 -18.38 -1.04
N GLU A 112 -11.15 -17.11 -1.24
CA GLU A 112 -10.69 -16.22 -0.17
C GLU A 112 -11.77 -16.02 0.89
N GLN A 113 -13.01 -15.78 0.47
CA GLN A 113 -14.14 -15.64 1.40
C GLN A 113 -14.39 -16.93 2.20
N LEU A 114 -14.31 -18.09 1.54
CA LEU A 114 -14.40 -19.37 2.24
C LEU A 114 -13.25 -19.55 3.23
N ASN A 115 -12.01 -19.21 2.86
CA ASN A 115 -10.87 -19.28 3.78
C ASN A 115 -11.06 -18.38 5.01
N VAL A 116 -11.69 -17.21 4.85
CA VAL A 116 -12.02 -16.33 5.98
C VAL A 116 -13.09 -16.95 6.89
N LEU A 117 -14.08 -17.63 6.33
CA LEU A 117 -15.12 -18.32 7.10
C LEU A 117 -14.63 -19.62 7.76
N ASP A 118 -13.73 -20.34 7.10
CA ASP A 118 -13.10 -21.57 7.58
C ASP A 118 -11.95 -21.28 8.57
N ALA A 119 -11.52 -20.01 8.67
CA ALA A 119 -10.58 -19.60 9.70
C ALA A 119 -11.22 -19.88 11.06
N PRO A 120 -10.49 -20.55 11.99
CA PRO A 120 -11.03 -20.79 13.31
C PRO A 120 -11.43 -19.45 13.92
N ASP A 121 -12.66 -19.38 14.45
CA ASP A 121 -13.06 -18.29 15.32
C ASP A 121 -11.98 -18.18 16.40
N ASP A 122 -11.23 -17.09 16.38
CA ASP A 122 -10.34 -16.77 17.48
C ASP A 122 -11.25 -16.50 18.68
N PRO A 123 -11.32 -17.40 19.69
CA PRO A 123 -12.22 -17.23 20.83
C PRO A 123 -11.88 -15.96 21.64
N ASP A 124 -10.73 -15.34 21.37
CA ASP A 124 -10.27 -14.11 21.98
C ASP A 124 -10.49 -12.85 21.11
N CYS A 125 -11.05 -12.96 19.91
CA CYS A 125 -11.32 -11.80 19.04
C CYS A 125 -12.75 -11.30 19.28
N PRO A 126 -12.94 -10.15 19.96
CA PRO A 126 -14.26 -9.60 20.19
C PRO A 126 -14.85 -9.13 18.86
N GLU A 127 -16.16 -9.31 18.68
CA GLU A 127 -16.92 -8.88 17.51
C GLU A 127 -16.59 -7.40 17.16
N ASN A 128 -16.06 -7.19 15.95
CA ASN A 128 -15.39 -5.95 15.57
C ASN A 128 -16.17 -5.19 14.50
N ALA A 129 -17.03 -4.27 14.92
CA ALA A 129 -17.13 -2.90 14.42
C ALA A 129 -18.37 -2.21 15.00
N GLU A 130 -18.18 -1.31 15.97
CA GLU A 130 -19.20 -0.31 16.26
C GLU A 130 -19.01 0.84 15.28
N ILE A 131 -20.00 1.03 14.39
CA ILE A 131 -20.05 2.16 13.48
C ILE A 131 -20.86 3.27 14.16
N LEU A 132 -20.16 4.30 14.62
CA LEU A 132 -20.74 5.53 15.16
C LEU A 132 -20.70 6.60 14.07
N SER A 133 -21.75 6.67 13.24
CA SER A 133 -21.92 7.68 12.18
C SER A 133 -20.73 7.71 11.20
N ASN A 134 -19.80 8.65 11.39
CA ASN A 134 -18.62 8.86 10.58
C ASN A 134 -17.34 8.24 11.18
N ILE A 135 -17.47 7.45 12.24
CA ILE A 135 -16.35 6.81 12.94
C ILE A 135 -16.61 5.31 13.00
N SER A 136 -15.61 4.50 12.68
CA SER A 136 -15.64 3.05 12.92
C SER A 136 -14.42 2.62 13.72
N THR A 137 -14.64 1.91 14.81
CA THR A 137 -13.59 1.28 15.62
C THR A 137 -13.48 -0.21 15.27
N SER A 138 -12.26 -0.76 15.36
CA SER A 138 -12.01 -2.19 15.18
C SER A 138 -10.81 -2.61 16.02
N SER A 139 -10.45 -3.90 15.96
CA SER A 139 -9.38 -4.48 16.79
C SER A 139 -9.64 -4.23 18.27
N LYS A 140 -10.85 -4.59 18.72
CA LYS A 140 -11.25 -4.58 20.12
C LYS A 140 -10.34 -5.51 20.91
N LEU A 141 -9.77 -4.99 21.98
CA LEU A 141 -8.99 -5.74 22.94
C LEU A 141 -9.87 -6.22 24.09
N ARG A 142 -9.33 -7.14 24.88
CA ARG A 142 -9.99 -7.62 26.09
C ARG A 142 -10.26 -6.44 27.03
N PRO A 143 -11.46 -6.36 27.63
CA PRO A 143 -11.75 -5.36 28.65
C PRO A 143 -10.73 -5.41 29.78
N VAL A 144 -10.24 -4.25 30.18
CA VAL A 144 -9.24 -4.09 31.25
C VAL A 144 -9.84 -3.23 32.34
N SER A 145 -9.66 -3.60 33.60
CA SER A 145 -10.15 -2.80 34.72
C SER A 145 -9.33 -1.53 34.92
N PHE A 146 -9.95 -0.48 35.47
CA PHE A 146 -9.25 0.74 35.82
C PHE A 146 -8.05 0.49 36.75
N SER A 147 -8.17 -0.47 37.69
CA SER A 147 -7.07 -0.82 38.59
C SER A 147 -5.86 -1.41 37.87
N VAL A 148 -6.08 -2.17 36.79
CA VAL A 148 -5.00 -2.70 35.94
C VAL A 148 -4.42 -1.58 35.08
N ILE A 149 -5.22 -0.70 34.49
CA ILE A 149 -4.73 0.42 33.67
C ILE A 149 -3.79 1.32 34.50
N GLU A 150 -4.21 1.70 35.71
CA GLU A 150 -3.43 2.56 36.61
C GLU A 150 -2.11 1.91 37.07
N LYS A 151 -2.02 0.57 37.09
CA LYS A 151 -0.81 -0.18 37.47
C LYS A 151 0.11 -0.46 36.27
N THR A 152 -0.46 -0.85 35.14
CA THR A 152 0.29 -1.36 33.98
C THR A 152 1.01 -0.26 33.23
N TYR A 153 0.36 0.90 33.04
CA TYR A 153 0.90 1.91 32.14
C TYR A 153 1.92 2.85 32.77
N GLY A 154 2.11 2.84 34.09
CA GLY A 154 3.24 3.48 34.83
C GLY A 154 3.48 4.98 34.63
N ASP A 155 2.85 5.59 33.64
CA ASP A 155 3.02 6.96 33.20
C ASP A 155 2.14 7.90 34.04
N ALA A 156 2.62 9.12 34.25
CA ALA A 156 1.91 10.18 34.96
C ALA A 156 0.52 10.44 34.35
N SER A 157 0.37 10.19 33.04
CA SER A 157 -0.88 10.30 32.30
C SER A 157 -1.99 9.39 32.83
N PHE A 158 -1.65 8.18 33.31
CA PHE A 158 -2.61 7.19 33.82
C PHE A 158 -2.72 7.16 35.35
N THR A 159 -2.06 8.08 36.06
CA THR A 159 -2.20 8.18 37.51
C THR A 159 -3.60 8.67 37.89
N ARG A 160 -4.30 7.90 38.75
CA ARG A 160 -5.70 8.15 39.14
C ARG A 160 -6.63 8.27 37.92
N PHE A 161 -6.35 7.51 36.86
CA PHE A 161 -7.10 7.54 35.60
C PHE A 161 -8.61 7.39 35.82
N ARG A 162 -9.05 6.53 36.76
CA ARG A 162 -10.49 6.34 37.06
C ARG A 162 -11.20 7.61 37.54
N ILE A 163 -10.46 8.55 38.13
CA ILE A 163 -10.98 9.83 38.62
C ILE A 163 -10.83 10.90 37.55
N ARG A 164 -9.67 10.94 36.87
CA ARG A 164 -9.37 11.97 35.88
C ARG A 164 -10.20 11.82 34.61
N PHE A 165 -10.47 10.59 34.19
CA PHE A 165 -11.25 10.29 32.99
C PHE A 165 -12.70 10.84 33.04
N PRO A 166 -13.51 10.56 34.08
CA PRO A 166 -14.85 11.13 34.18
C PRO A 166 -14.87 12.64 34.41
N ASN A 167 -13.85 13.22 35.07
CA ASN A 167 -13.67 14.68 35.13
C ASN A 167 -13.50 15.28 33.75
N PHE A 168 -12.53 14.75 33.00
CA PHE A 168 -12.30 15.15 31.62
C PHE A 168 -13.55 15.00 30.75
N LEU A 169 -14.25 13.86 30.81
CA LEU A 169 -15.47 13.64 30.05
C LEU A 169 -16.56 14.65 30.41
N SER A 170 -16.72 14.96 31.69
CA SER A 170 -17.74 15.91 32.15
C SER A 170 -17.43 17.32 31.65
N ASP A 171 -16.18 17.76 31.81
CA ASP A 171 -15.72 19.07 31.34
C ASP A 171 -15.83 19.18 29.81
N PHE A 172 -15.46 18.11 29.11
CA PHE A 172 -15.54 18.04 27.65
C PHE A 172 -16.99 18.11 27.15
N LEU A 173 -17.90 17.31 27.70
CA LEU A 173 -19.31 17.33 27.29
C LEU A 173 -19.95 18.69 27.54
N LEU A 174 -19.71 19.29 28.71
CA LEU A 174 -20.23 20.62 29.04
C LEU A 174 -19.66 21.72 28.12
N ALA A 175 -18.40 21.63 27.72
CA ALA A 175 -17.77 22.60 26.82
C ALA A 175 -18.35 22.59 25.39
N TYR A 176 -19.00 21.50 24.99
CA TYR A 176 -19.65 21.34 23.68
C TYR A 176 -21.18 21.29 23.79
N ASP A 177 -21.76 21.83 24.87
CA ASP A 177 -23.21 21.93 25.12
C ASP A 177 -23.94 20.56 25.12
N TYR A 178 -23.26 19.49 25.50
CA TYR A 178 -23.86 18.18 25.71
C TYR A 178 -24.29 17.97 27.17
N ASN A 179 -25.47 17.37 27.36
CA ASN A 179 -25.97 17.01 28.69
C ASN A 179 -25.15 15.85 29.29
N LEU A 180 -24.89 15.93 30.59
CA LEU A 180 -24.30 14.82 31.35
C LEU A 180 -25.31 13.67 31.47
N PRO A 181 -24.84 12.40 31.49
CA PRO A 181 -25.69 11.26 31.81
C PRO A 181 -26.35 11.47 33.18
N ASP A 182 -27.68 11.39 33.25
CA ASP A 182 -28.48 11.62 34.47
C ASP A 182 -28.26 12.97 35.17
N GLY A 183 -27.69 13.96 34.46
CA GLY A 183 -27.38 15.28 35.00
C GLY A 183 -26.28 15.28 36.08
N LYS A 184 -25.51 14.18 36.19
CA LYS A 184 -24.44 14.03 37.17
C LYS A 184 -23.16 13.53 36.52
N GLN A 185 -22.04 13.83 37.17
CA GLN A 185 -20.77 13.25 36.79
C GLN A 185 -20.75 11.74 37.04
N THR A 186 -20.39 10.98 36.02
CA THR A 186 -20.21 9.52 36.12
C THR A 186 -19.05 9.21 37.08
N GLN A 187 -19.26 8.25 37.98
CA GLN A 187 -18.21 7.74 38.86
C GLN A 187 -17.93 6.28 38.50
N PHE A 188 -16.64 5.94 38.37
CA PHE A 188 -16.20 4.58 38.08
C PHE A 188 -15.52 3.95 39.29
N ASP A 189 -15.82 2.68 39.54
CA ASP A 189 -15.10 1.84 40.49
C ASP A 189 -13.77 1.36 39.89
N LYS A 190 -12.89 0.82 40.74
CA LYS A 190 -11.63 0.19 40.35
C LYS A 190 -11.82 -1.06 39.50
N GLU A 191 -12.92 -1.80 39.75
CA GLU A 191 -13.22 -3.04 39.04
C GLU A 191 -14.03 -2.83 37.76
N ASP A 192 -14.52 -1.61 37.50
CA ASP A 192 -15.12 -1.26 36.23
C ASP A 192 -14.11 -1.44 35.09
N THR A 193 -14.61 -1.94 33.96
CA THR A 193 -13.76 -2.31 32.82
C THR A 193 -13.97 -1.39 31.63
N LEU A 194 -12.87 -1.14 30.91
CA LEU A 194 -12.87 -0.45 29.63
C LEU A 194 -12.39 -1.41 28.55
N ALA A 195 -13.08 -1.44 27.41
CA ALA A 195 -12.66 -2.18 26.23
C ALA A 195 -11.81 -1.25 25.33
N PRO A 196 -10.48 -1.45 25.22
CA PRO A 196 -9.67 -0.65 24.32
C PRO A 196 -9.84 -1.11 22.87
N PHE A 197 -9.68 -0.20 21.92
CA PHE A 197 -9.64 -0.49 20.49
C PHE A 197 -8.30 -0.02 19.92
N GLN A 198 -7.68 -0.83 19.07
CA GLN A 198 -6.39 -0.48 18.45
C GLN A 198 -6.53 0.13 17.05
N PHE A 199 -7.75 0.21 16.52
CA PHE A 199 -8.01 0.79 15.22
C PHE A 199 -9.18 1.76 15.25
N LEU A 200 -8.96 2.95 14.72
CA LEU A 200 -9.96 3.98 14.53
C LEU A 200 -9.91 4.44 13.07
N LYS A 201 -11.05 4.40 12.40
CA LYS A 201 -11.21 4.94 11.04
C LYS A 201 -12.24 6.06 11.08
N VAL A 202 -11.86 7.23 10.59
CA VAL A 202 -12.68 8.44 10.61
C VAL A 202 -12.97 8.85 9.18
N TYR A 203 -14.25 8.93 8.82
CA TYR A 203 -14.72 9.43 7.54
C TYR A 203 -14.98 10.94 7.63
N TYR A 204 -14.52 11.69 6.63
CA TYR A 204 -14.76 13.12 6.51
C TYR A 204 -14.91 13.53 5.05
N HIS A 205 -15.50 14.71 4.82
CA HIS A 205 -15.62 15.31 3.50
C HIS A 205 -14.59 16.42 3.38
N HIS A 206 -13.76 16.34 2.34
CA HIS A 206 -12.75 17.37 2.11
C HIS A 206 -13.40 18.64 1.55
N LEU A 207 -13.20 19.78 2.22
CA LEU A 207 -13.86 21.06 1.90
C LEU A 207 -13.54 21.58 0.50
N GLY A 208 -12.38 21.24 -0.07
CA GLY A 208 -11.95 21.74 -1.38
C GLY A 208 -12.46 20.96 -2.59
N ASN A 209 -12.82 19.68 -2.43
CA ASN A 209 -13.21 18.82 -3.55
C ASN A 209 -14.47 18.00 -3.28
N TRP A 210 -15.08 18.14 -2.09
CA TRP A 210 -16.32 17.50 -1.66
C TRP A 210 -16.30 15.96 -1.72
N MET A 211 -15.11 15.37 -1.83
CA MET A 211 -14.96 13.91 -1.83
C MET A 211 -14.89 13.38 -0.41
N SER A 212 -15.57 12.27 -0.17
CA SER A 212 -15.44 11.52 1.08
C SER A 212 -14.07 10.86 1.12
N SER A 213 -13.31 11.13 2.18
CA SER A 213 -12.00 10.53 2.48
C SER A 213 -12.04 9.87 3.85
N ALA A 214 -11.05 9.05 4.16
CA ALA A 214 -10.94 8.39 5.44
C ALA A 214 -9.52 8.46 5.99
N ASP A 215 -9.40 8.84 7.25
CA ASP A 215 -8.15 8.75 8.00
C ASP A 215 -8.15 7.49 8.85
N TYR A 216 -6.97 6.90 8.98
CA TYR A 216 -6.75 5.63 9.68
C TYR A 216 -5.76 5.84 10.82
N LEU A 217 -6.22 5.70 12.06
CA LEU A 217 -5.38 5.69 13.24
C LEU A 217 -5.23 4.26 13.75
N ARG A 218 -3.98 3.81 13.87
CA ARG A 218 -3.60 2.47 14.33
C ARG A 218 -2.70 2.60 15.55
N CYS A 219 -3.03 1.87 16.62
CA CYS A 219 -2.26 1.80 17.85
C CYS A 219 -1.76 0.36 18.07
N ASN A 220 -1.10 -0.21 17.05
CA ASN A 220 -0.44 -1.51 17.19
C ASN A 220 1.02 -1.28 17.63
N PRO A 221 1.44 -1.74 18.82
CA PRO A 221 2.79 -1.51 19.34
C PRO A 221 3.90 -2.26 18.57
N ASN A 222 3.55 -3.06 17.55
CA ASN A 222 4.54 -3.71 16.71
C ASN A 222 4.02 -3.91 15.28
N PHE A 223 4.18 -2.88 14.44
CA PHE A 223 3.83 -2.96 13.03
C PHE A 223 5.09 -3.29 12.21
N HIS A 224 5.21 -4.53 11.74
CA HIS A 224 6.39 -5.03 11.00
C HIS A 224 7.73 -4.95 11.76
N GLY A 225 7.73 -5.22 13.06
CA GLY A 225 8.98 -5.21 13.84
C GLY A 225 9.47 -3.81 14.22
N GLN A 226 8.63 -2.79 14.03
CA GLN A 226 8.89 -1.41 14.40
C GLN A 226 7.75 -0.95 15.33
N PRO A 227 8.08 -0.26 16.44
CA PRO A 227 7.10 0.27 17.38
C PRO A 227 6.17 1.31 16.74
#